data_AF-A0A840BR01-F1
#
_entry.id   AF-A0A840BR01-F1
#
_cell.length_a   1.000
_cell.length_b   1.000
_cell.length_c   1.000
_cell.angle_alpha   90.00
_cell.angle_beta   90.00
_cell.angle_gamma   90.00
#
_symmetry.space_group_name_H-M   'P 1'
#
loop_
_entity.id
_entity.type
_entity.pdbx_description
1 polymer ?
#
loop_
_entity_poly.entity_id
_entity_poly.type
_entity_poly.pdbx_seq_one_letter_code
_entity_poly.pdbx_strand_id
1 'polypeptide(L)'
;MAALVRSAQVPGAAYLLWLAVQSLRATSKPFAQRHAEVSLLYVCRSAMLNSLLNPKALLFFMVFLPQFVEPAHGHVALQLAFLGSTLSFTALAFNTLLGAFSGQVGAMLRRSPVIFRTQGRLLAGVMLSLALRLILLDRPLTGQRL
;
A
#
# COMPACT_ATOMS: atom_id res chain seq x y z
N MET A 1 3.48 -3.39 26.66
CA MET A 1 3.94 -3.16 25.27
C MET A 1 4.12 -4.46 24.49
N ALA A 2 4.93 -5.44 24.90
CA ALA A 2 5.18 -6.67 24.13
C ALA A 2 3.93 -7.52 23.77
N ALA A 3 2.93 -7.62 24.66
CA ALA A 3 1.67 -8.31 24.36
C ALA A 3 0.80 -7.57 23.31
N LEU A 4 0.87 -6.24 23.31
CA LEU A 4 0.14 -5.34 22.41
C LEU A 4 0.71 -5.38 20.98
N VAL A 5 2.03 -5.56 20.86
CA VAL A 5 2.67 -5.72 19.54
C VAL A 5 2.34 -7.11 18.98
N ARG A 6 2.37 -8.17 19.80
CA ARG A 6 2.04 -9.54 19.37
C ARG A 6 0.59 -9.70 18.90
N SER A 7 -0.35 -9.04 19.56
CA SER A 7 -1.76 -9.08 19.16
C SER A 7 -2.01 -8.46 17.78
N ALA A 8 -1.18 -7.51 17.34
CA ALA A 8 -1.23 -6.93 15.99
C ALA A 8 -0.39 -7.73 14.97
N GLN A 9 0.74 -8.31 15.39
CA GLN A 9 1.62 -9.12 14.53
C GLN A 9 0.96 -10.39 14.03
N VAL A 10 0.28 -11.13 14.91
CA VAL A 10 -0.29 -12.45 14.57
C VAL A 10 -1.34 -12.33 13.46
N PRO A 11 -2.32 -11.42 13.54
CA PRO A 11 -3.26 -11.17 12.43
C PRO A 11 -2.57 -10.71 11.16
N GLY A 12 -1.58 -9.81 11.27
CA GLY A 12 -0.82 -9.32 10.11
C GLY A 12 -0.05 -10.43 9.40
N ALA A 13 0.63 -11.30 10.15
CA ALA A 13 1.37 -12.42 9.61
C ALA A 13 0.43 -13.47 8.97
N ALA A 14 -0.70 -13.78 9.63
CA ALA A 14 -1.72 -14.67 9.07
C ALA A 14 -2.28 -14.12 7.75
N TYR A 15 -2.53 -12.80 7.68
CA TYR A 15 -2.98 -12.14 6.46
C TYR A 15 -1.95 -12.20 5.34
N LEU A 16 -0.66 -11.97 5.64
CA LEU A 16 0.43 -12.09 4.66
C LEU A 16 0.59 -13.52 4.13
N LEU A 17 0.48 -14.53 4.99
CA LEU A 17 0.49 -15.94 4.58
C LEU A 17 -0.70 -16.26 3.67
N TRP A 18 -1.89 -15.76 4.02
CA TRP A 18 -3.08 -15.92 3.20
C TRP A 18 -2.90 -15.27 1.81
N LEU A 19 -2.33 -14.07 1.73
CA LEU A 19 -2.01 -13.40 0.46
C LEU A 19 -0.95 -14.15 -0.36
N ALA A 20 0.06 -14.75 0.30
CA ALA A 20 1.07 -15.56 -0.37
C ALA A 20 0.44 -16.79 -1.04
N VAL A 21 -0.43 -17.51 -0.31
CA VAL A 21 -1.18 -18.66 -0.85
C VAL A 21 -2.11 -18.24 -1.99
N GLN A 22 -2.79 -17.11 -1.86
CA GLN A 22 -3.68 -16.60 -2.90
C GLN A 22 -2.91 -16.25 -4.20
N SER A 23 -1.73 -15.64 -4.07
CA SER A 23 -0.84 -15.30 -5.20
C SER A 23 -0.36 -16.55 -5.94
N LEU A 24 -0.01 -17.63 -5.22
CA LEU A 24 0.35 -18.92 -5.82
C LEU A 24 -0.84 -19.58 -6.53
N ARG A 25 -2.05 -19.53 -5.95
CA ARG A 25 -3.25 -20.10 -6.58
C ARG A 25 -3.67 -19.35 -7.84
N ALA A 26 -3.51 -18.03 -7.86
CA ALA A 26 -3.80 -17.18 -9.02
C ALA A 26 -2.87 -17.48 -10.21
N THR A 27 -1.67 -18.01 -9.94
CA THR A 27 -0.67 -18.37 -10.95
C THR A 27 -1.04 -19.61 -11.78
N SER A 28 -1.87 -20.51 -11.24
CA SER A 28 -2.19 -21.81 -11.82
C SER A 28 -3.41 -21.83 -12.75
N LYS A 29 -4.22 -20.76 -12.75
CA LYS A 29 -5.40 -20.66 -13.62
C LYS A 29 -5.05 -19.87 -14.88
N PRO A 30 -5.45 -20.32 -16.08
CA PRO A 30 -5.44 -19.50 -17.27
C PRO A 30 -6.24 -18.22 -16.98
N PHE A 31 -5.71 -17.10 -17.44
CA PHE A 31 -6.25 -15.78 -17.17
C PHE A 31 -7.59 -15.57 -17.91
N ALA A 32 -8.68 -16.11 -17.37
CA ALA A 32 -10.03 -15.84 -17.83
C ALA A 32 -10.55 -14.60 -17.08
N GLN A 33 -10.24 -13.41 -17.58
CA GLN A 33 -10.80 -12.19 -17.00
C GLN A 33 -12.22 -11.97 -17.50
N ARG A 34 -13.20 -12.23 -16.64
CA ARG A 34 -14.41 -11.41 -16.62
C ARG A 34 -14.02 -10.08 -15.97
N HIS A 35 -13.71 -9.08 -16.78
CA HIS A 35 -13.73 -7.71 -16.30
C HIS A 35 -15.19 -7.36 -16.03
N ALA A 36 -15.56 -7.28 -14.75
CA ALA A 36 -16.71 -6.48 -14.41
C ALA A 36 -16.35 -5.02 -14.76
N GLU A 37 -17.13 -4.40 -15.63
CA GLU A 37 -17.01 -2.95 -15.86
C GLU A 37 -17.37 -2.26 -14.55
N VAL A 38 -16.36 -1.80 -13.83
CA VAL A 38 -16.53 -1.01 -12.61
C VAL A 38 -16.67 0.44 -13.02
N SER A 39 -17.68 1.13 -12.50
CA SER A 39 -17.89 2.54 -12.82
C SER A 39 -16.70 3.38 -12.36
N LEU A 40 -16.27 4.33 -13.20
CA LEU A 40 -15.16 5.24 -12.87
C LEU A 40 -15.44 6.02 -11.59
N LEU A 41 -16.71 6.41 -11.37
CA LEU A 41 -17.15 7.06 -10.14
C LEU A 41 -16.91 6.18 -8.89
N TYR A 42 -17.19 4.87 -8.97
CA TYR A 42 -16.90 3.96 -7.87
C TYR A 42 -15.41 3.86 -7.58
N VAL A 43 -14.58 3.78 -8.62
CA VAL A 43 -13.11 3.73 -8.48
C VAL A 43 -12.60 5.02 -7.84
N CYS A 44 -13.01 6.18 -8.34
CA CYS A 44 -12.65 7.48 -7.78
C CYS A 44 -13.08 7.62 -6.33
N ARG A 45 -14.34 7.26 -6.01
CA ARG A 45 -14.86 7.38 -4.64
C ARG A 45 -14.13 6.43 -3.69
N SER A 46 -13.90 5.17 -4.10
CA SER A 46 -13.17 4.19 -3.30
C SER A 46 -11.72 4.62 -3.08
N ALA A 47 -11.05 5.15 -4.11
CA ALA A 47 -9.68 5.65 -3.99
C ALA A 47 -9.58 6.88 -3.07
N MET A 48 -10.52 7.82 -3.20
CA MET A 48 -10.59 9.02 -2.36
C MET A 48 -10.87 8.64 -0.90
N LEU A 49 -11.86 7.79 -0.65
CA LEU A 49 -12.18 7.30 0.70
C LEU A 49 -11.00 6.53 1.31
N ASN A 50 -10.36 5.64 0.55
CA ASN A 50 -9.18 4.91 1.02
C ASN A 50 -8.02 5.84 1.39
N SER A 51 -7.84 6.94 0.64
CA SER A 51 -6.80 7.93 0.92
C SER A 51 -7.12 8.76 2.17
N LEU A 52 -8.37 9.22 2.31
CA LEU A 52 -8.82 10.00 3.47
C LEU A 52 -8.87 9.17 4.76
N LEU A 53 -9.27 7.90 4.66
CA LEU A 53 -9.37 6.97 5.78
C LEU A 53 -8.03 6.31 6.12
N ASN A 54 -6.91 6.70 5.50
CA ASN A 54 -5.59 6.16 5.83
C ASN A 54 -5.02 6.90 7.05
N PRO A 55 -5.14 6.35 8.28
CA PRO A 55 -4.71 7.06 9.48
C PRO A 55 -3.20 7.32 9.48
N LYS A 56 -2.42 6.48 8.79
CA LYS A 56 -0.96 6.65 8.71
C LYS A 56 -0.59 7.88 7.89
N ALA A 57 -1.23 8.08 6.74
CA ALA A 57 -1.01 9.25 5.90
C ALA A 57 -1.48 10.52 6.60
N LEU A 58 -2.64 10.46 7.28
CA LEU A 58 -3.18 11.58 8.03
C LEU A 58 -2.25 12.01 9.18
N LEU A 59 -1.76 11.05 9.97
CA LEU A 59 -0.79 11.30 11.04
C LEU A 59 0.53 11.86 10.51
N PHE A 60 1.01 11.36 9.36
CA PHE A 60 2.19 11.91 8.70
C PHE A 60 1.99 13.39 8.36
N PHE A 61 0.88 13.76 7.71
CA PHE A 61 0.62 15.16 7.38
C PHE A 61 0.39 16.03 8.64
N MET A 62 -0.32 15.55 9.65
CA MET A 62 -0.48 16.29 10.90
C MET A 62 0.85 16.62 11.57
N VAL A 63 1.85 15.74 11.47
CA VAL A 63 3.16 15.96 12.09
C VAL A 63 4.09 16.76 11.20
N PHE A 64 4.13 16.50 9.90
CA PHE A 64 5.11 17.09 8.98
C PHE A 64 4.63 18.38 8.31
N LEU A 65 3.36 18.48 7.91
CA LEU A 65 2.87 19.64 7.16
C LEU A 65 3.00 20.96 7.96
N PRO A 66 2.68 21.01 9.27
CA PRO A 66 2.86 22.22 10.07
C PRO A 66 4.31 22.67 10.20
N GLN A 67 5.29 21.78 10.00
CA GLN A 67 6.71 22.14 10.08
C GLN A 67 7.16 23.02 8.90
N PHE A 68 6.39 23.06 7.82
CA PHE A 68 6.65 23.88 6.64
C PHE A 68 5.84 25.19 6.64
N VAL A 69 5.12 25.49 7.72
CA VAL A 69 4.26 26.66 7.84
C VAL A 69 4.91 27.68 8.77
N GLU A 70 4.96 28.92 8.32
CA GLU A 70 5.50 30.03 9.11
C GLU A 70 4.36 30.99 9.49
N PRO A 71 3.94 31.04 10.77
CA PRO A 71 2.83 31.89 11.20
C PRO A 71 3.05 33.39 10.94
N ALA A 72 4.32 33.82 10.86
CA ALA A 72 4.68 35.21 10.55
C ALA A 72 4.38 35.61 9.09
N HIS A 73 4.26 34.63 8.18
CA HIS A 73 4.07 34.85 6.74
C HIS A 73 2.60 34.81 6.29
N GLY A 74 1.64 34.84 7.22
CA GLY A 74 0.21 34.98 6.93
C GLY A 74 -0.67 33.89 7.53
N HIS A 75 -1.86 33.67 6.95
CA HIS A 75 -2.84 32.73 7.47
C HIS A 75 -2.38 31.27 7.33
N VAL A 76 -2.09 30.63 8.47
CA VAL A 76 -1.68 29.21 8.60
C VAL A 76 -2.60 28.28 7.80
N ALA A 77 -3.92 28.48 7.86
CA ALA A 77 -4.89 27.66 7.15
C ALA A 77 -4.70 27.69 5.62
N LEU A 78 -4.38 28.85 5.05
CA LEU A 78 -4.13 29.00 3.61
C LEU A 78 -2.80 28.36 3.21
N GLN A 79 -1.75 28.50 4.04
CA GLN A 79 -0.47 27.83 3.80
C GLN A 79 -0.64 26.30 3.82
N LEU A 80 -1.35 25.76 4.80
CA LEU A 80 -1.68 24.33 4.88
C LEU A 80 -2.52 23.87 3.69
N ALA A 81 -3.53 24.64 3.28
CA ALA A 81 -4.35 24.32 2.11
C ALA A 81 -3.50 24.29 0.84
N PHE A 82 -2.62 25.26 0.64
CA PHE A 82 -1.71 25.32 -0.50
C PHE A 82 -0.73 24.14 -0.54
N LEU A 83 -0.08 23.83 0.58
CA LEU A 83 0.84 22.69 0.70
C LEU A 83 0.11 21.36 0.46
N GLY A 84 -1.05 21.17 1.10
CA GLY A 84 -1.89 19.99 0.94
C GLY A 84 -2.37 19.80 -0.51
N SER A 85 -2.82 20.87 -1.17
CA SER A 85 -3.21 20.84 -2.58
C SER A 85 -2.02 20.49 -3.48
N THR A 86 -0.86 21.10 -3.26
CA THR A 86 0.36 20.82 -4.05
C THR A 86 0.76 19.34 -3.97
N LEU A 87 0.76 18.78 -2.76
CA LEU A 87 1.03 17.35 -2.55
C LEU A 87 -0.04 16.46 -3.20
N SER A 88 -1.31 16.84 -3.07
CA SER A 88 -2.43 16.10 -3.66
C SER A 88 -2.38 16.08 -5.18
N PHE A 89 -2.07 17.20 -5.83
CA PHE A 89 -1.91 17.28 -7.28
C PHE A 89 -0.70 16.48 -7.76
N THR A 90 0.42 16.57 -7.05
CA THR A 90 1.63 15.79 -7.37
C THR A 90 1.34 14.29 -7.28
N ALA A 91 0.68 13.86 -6.20
CA ALA A 91 0.27 12.47 -6.01
C ALA A 91 -0.72 12.03 -7.10
N LEU A 92 -1.72 12.85 -7.42
CA LEU A 92 -2.68 12.56 -8.48
C LEU A 92 -1.97 12.37 -9.82
N ALA A 93 -1.12 13.32 -10.23
CA ALA A 93 -0.38 13.26 -11.47
C ALA A 93 0.49 11.99 -11.53
N PHE A 94 1.26 11.71 -10.48
CA PHE A 94 2.09 10.51 -10.39
C PHE A 94 1.28 9.22 -10.48
N ASN A 95 0.18 9.11 -9.72
CA ASN A 95 -0.67 7.91 -9.72
C ASN A 95 -1.40 7.73 -11.06
N THR A 96 -1.85 8.81 -11.70
CA THR A 96 -2.46 8.75 -13.03
C THR A 96 -1.47 8.27 -14.08
N LEU A 97 -0.25 8.80 -14.08
CA LEU A 97 0.82 8.34 -14.97
C LEU A 97 1.14 6.86 -14.71
N LEU A 98 1.38 6.50 -13.45
CA LEU A 98 1.65 5.12 -13.05
C LEU A 98 0.54 4.17 -13.48
N GLY A 99 -0.73 4.55 -13.31
CA GLY A 99 -1.90 3.78 -13.73
C GLY A 99 -1.97 3.61 -15.25
N ALA A 100 -1.75 4.69 -16.00
CA ALA A 100 -1.73 4.65 -17.46
C ALA A 100 -0.64 3.72 -18.01
N PHE A 101 0.59 3.82 -17.47
CA PHE A 101 1.70 2.93 -17.83
C PHE A 101 1.47 1.48 -17.38
N SER A 102 0.89 1.28 -16.20
CA SER A 102 0.57 -0.05 -15.67
C SER A 102 -0.43 -0.81 -16.55
N GLY A 103 -1.35 -0.12 -17.22
CA GLY A 103 -2.25 -0.73 -18.20
C GLY A 103 -1.51 -1.33 -19.39
N GLN A 104 -0.57 -0.59 -19.98
CA GLN A 104 0.23 -1.04 -21.11
C GLN A 104 1.20 -2.17 -20.72
N VAL A 105 1.95 -1.98 -19.64
CA VAL A 105 2.87 -2.98 -19.08
C VAL A 105 2.08 -4.23 -18.70
N GLY A 106 0.95 -4.07 -18.02
CA GLY A 106 0.06 -5.18 -17.65
C GLY A 106 -0.48 -5.96 -18.84
N ALA A 107 -0.78 -5.29 -19.96
CA ALA A 107 -1.21 -5.97 -21.20
C ALA A 107 -0.05 -6.75 -21.85
N MET A 108 1.16 -6.20 -21.84
CA MET A 108 2.36 -6.89 -22.34
C MET A 108 2.72 -8.11 -21.49
N LEU A 109 2.72 -7.97 -20.16
CA LEU A 109 3.01 -9.06 -19.22
C LEU A 109 2.01 -10.22 -19.36
N ARG A 110 0.74 -9.92 -19.65
CA ARG A 110 -0.33 -10.92 -19.84
C ARG A 110 -0.19 -11.75 -21.11
N ARG A 111 0.61 -11.30 -22.10
CA ARG A 111 0.85 -12.08 -23.33
C ARG A 111 1.78 -13.27 -23.11
N SER A 112 2.59 -13.28 -22.04
CA SER A 112 3.49 -14.39 -21.74
C SER A 112 3.04 -15.15 -20.49
N PRO A 113 2.65 -16.44 -20.61
CA PRO A 113 2.25 -17.25 -19.45
C PRO A 113 3.41 -17.48 -18.48
N VAL A 114 4.67 -17.43 -18.96
CA VAL A 114 5.86 -17.54 -18.11
C VAL A 114 6.00 -16.32 -17.21
N ILE A 115 5.86 -15.11 -17.76
CA ILE A 115 6.00 -13.87 -17.01
C ILE A 115 4.90 -13.73 -15.96
N PHE A 116 3.65 -14.04 -16.31
CA PHE A 116 2.54 -14.06 -15.37
C PHE A 116 2.79 -15.01 -14.19
N ARG A 117 3.33 -16.20 -14.47
CA ARG A 117 3.67 -17.17 -13.42
C ARG A 117 4.83 -16.73 -12.53
N THR A 118 5.85 -16.13 -13.12
CA THR A 118 7.00 -15.60 -12.36
C THR A 118 6.57 -14.46 -11.45
N GLN A 119 5.72 -13.54 -11.93
CA GLN A 119 5.19 -12.43 -11.13
C GLN A 119 4.44 -12.93 -9.89
N GLY A 120 3.52 -13.89 -10.07
CA GLY A 120 2.76 -14.45 -8.95
C GLY A 120 3.62 -15.20 -7.93
N ARG A 121 4.65 -15.93 -8.39
CA ARG A 121 5.63 -16.60 -7.51
C ARG A 121 6.51 -15.60 -6.75
N LEU A 122 6.97 -14.53 -7.41
CA LEU A 122 7.74 -13.47 -6.77
C LEU A 122 6.92 -12.77 -5.69
N LEU A 123 5.67 -12.40 -6.01
CA LEU A 123 4.77 -11.78 -5.04
C LEU A 123 4.52 -12.69 -3.83
N ALA A 124 4.26 -13.98 -4.07
CA ALA A 124 4.12 -14.96 -3.01
C ALA A 124 5.38 -15.08 -2.15
N GLY A 125 6.56 -15.11 -2.78
CA GLY A 125 7.85 -15.15 -2.08
C GLY A 125 8.07 -13.92 -1.19
N VAL A 126 7.72 -12.72 -1.67
CA VAL A 126 7.81 -11.48 -0.89
C VAL A 126 6.82 -11.48 0.28
N MET A 127 5.58 -11.90 0.06
CA MET A 127 4.58 -11.98 1.15
C MET A 127 4.98 -13.01 2.21
N LEU A 128 5.50 -14.16 1.78
CA LEU A 128 6.00 -15.21 2.68
C LEU A 128 7.22 -14.73 3.48
N SER A 129 8.18 -14.08 2.82
CA SER A 129 9.37 -13.55 3.51
C SER A 129 9.02 -12.45 4.50
N LEU A 130 8.04 -11.60 4.18
CA LEU A 130 7.55 -10.57 5.08
C LEU A 130 6.80 -11.17 6.28
N ALA A 131 5.98 -12.21 6.07
CA ALA A 131 5.31 -12.93 7.15
C ALA A 131 6.32 -13.60 8.09
N LEU A 132 7.33 -14.28 7.54
CA LEU A 132 8.42 -14.88 8.31
C LEU A 132 9.19 -13.82 9.08
N ARG A 133 9.54 -12.70 8.45
CA ARG A 133 10.21 -11.58 9.11
C ARG A 133 9.37 -11.03 10.27
N LEU A 134 8.07 -10.84 10.07
CA LEU A 134 7.15 -10.33 11.10
C LEU A 134 7.04 -11.27 12.31
N ILE A 135 7.17 -12.59 12.09
CA ILE A 135 7.14 -13.60 13.15
C ILE A 135 8.51 -13.79 13.82
N LEU A 136 9.60 -13.75 13.03
CA LEU A 136 10.94 -14.18 13.46
C LEU A 136 11.85 -13.03 13.91
N LEU A 137 11.75 -11.85 13.28
CA LEU A 137 12.64 -10.71 13.60
C LEU A 137 12.10 -9.84 14.73
N ASP A 138 10.80 -9.90 15.04
CA ASP A 138 10.22 -9.26 16.23
C ASP A 138 10.40 -10.13 17.49
N ARG A 139 11.58 -10.74 17.66
CA ARG A 139 11.97 -11.25 18.97
C ARG A 139 12.17 -10.02 19.86
N PRO A 140 11.35 -9.79 20.91
CA PRO A 140 11.70 -8.79 21.90
C PRO A 140 13.09 -9.13 22.41
N LEU A 141 13.94 -8.12 22.60
CA LEU A 141 15.25 -8.24 23.23
C LEU A 141 15.07 -8.73 24.69
N THR A 142 14.67 -9.99 24.89
CA THR A 142 14.58 -10.67 26.20
C THR A 142 15.99 -11.04 26.70
N GLY A 143 17.01 -10.30 26.28
CA GLY A 143 18.42 -10.49 26.62
C GLY A 143 19.05 -9.30 27.35
N GLN A 144 18.28 -8.31 27.80
CA GLN A 144 18.76 -7.27 28.73
C GLN A 144 17.78 -7.14 29.91
N ARG A 145 17.80 -8.15 30.79
CA ARG A 145 17.61 -7.91 32.22
C ARG A 145 18.99 -8.10 32.84
N LEU A 146 19.68 -6.99 33.09
CA LEU A 146 20.60 -6.90 34.22
C LEU A 146 19.75 -6.81 35.50
#